data_AF-A0A2H5WRZ3-F1
#
_entry.id   AF-A0A2H5WRZ3-F1
#
_cell.length_a   1.000
_cell.length_b   1.000
_cell.length_c   1.000
_cell.angle_alpha   90.00
_cell.angle_beta   90.00
_cell.angle_gamma   90.00
#
_symmetry.space_group_name_H-M   'P 1'
#
loop_
_entity.id
_entity.type
_entity.pdbx_description
1 polymer ?
#
loop_
_entity_poly.entity_id
_entity_poly.type
_entity_poly.pdbx_seq_one_letter_code
_entity_poly.pdbx_strand_id
1 'polypeptide(L)'
;MMMNRLIALPIALAFVCGLVLAQPRIVINEFAYDDTSTDDVEFVELYNADTVPVDISGWRLESGDLVSGDNNPDYTIPGAPGSGTVVLQPGQFYVIGSELVPNVNLVVGANNLFENDNEWTALKMPDGMVVDAIAYETNKAPDLTTWVPANIIPQLGRGIWGNYITLQASTTTDDTLLSLQRWRDGLDTNDNGRDFGHMPWTPGASNNTTPTPFSQNFNALNVYDLVPNLSGSFRAPRVIDPTQCDTTYATTPNPNCIPASPDGGNAMIGWDWAGGGNMATSTFAFQNRAGYDLLIYIDNSMPIPGELESWMIGLMGTCDSFYNIPFRCLVNASGPTGVGWMFKRANTANDPMEVKLRLVDAGPGGDSNPGCGTAGTMQWTTFGEIDLSNYTPGWYRLRLEVKGDKVVGTFSNPDGSGAITFSGTTEGCIGAFYIGYREAYTTDPFANPVRIDALSLFIPTDGDVDGNGCVDDADLLEVLFAFGATGCTRADVNGDGVVDDADLLTVLFDFGSGC
;
A
#
# COMPACT_ATOMS: atom_id res chain seq x y z
N MET A 1 6.61 -42.79 -70.89
CA MET A 1 6.97 -41.63 -70.04
C MET A 1 5.70 -41.10 -69.41
N MET A 2 5.78 -40.83 -68.12
CA MET A 2 4.73 -40.48 -67.15
C MET A 2 3.76 -39.37 -67.62
N MET A 3 2.51 -39.37 -67.14
CA MET A 3 2.13 -38.59 -65.95
C MET A 3 0.63 -38.76 -65.62
N ASN A 4 0.33 -39.40 -64.48
CA ASN A 4 -0.99 -39.38 -63.83
C ASN A 4 -1.29 -37.96 -63.34
N ARG A 5 -2.46 -37.42 -63.69
CA ARG A 5 -2.99 -36.19 -63.07
C ARG A 5 -3.90 -36.58 -61.91
N LEU A 6 -3.41 -36.34 -60.69
CA LEU A 6 -4.18 -36.40 -59.45
C LEU A 6 -5.17 -35.21 -59.42
N ILE A 7 -6.45 -35.52 -59.20
CA ILE A 7 -7.49 -34.54 -58.88
C ILE A 7 -7.46 -34.34 -57.37
N ALA A 8 -7.05 -33.16 -56.91
CA ALA A 8 -7.12 -32.77 -55.51
C ALA A 8 -8.51 -32.19 -55.21
N LEU A 9 -9.29 -32.89 -54.36
CA LEU A 9 -10.49 -32.35 -53.71
C LEU A 9 -10.05 -31.47 -52.53
N PRO A 10 -10.54 -30.23 -52.36
CA PRO A 10 -10.29 -29.48 -51.15
C PRO A 10 -11.21 -30.04 -50.05
N ILE A 11 -10.60 -30.62 -49.01
CA ILE A 11 -11.26 -30.90 -47.73
C ILE A 11 -11.33 -29.58 -46.99
N ALA A 12 -12.54 -29.01 -46.85
CA ALA A 12 -12.77 -27.87 -45.96
C ALA A 12 -12.76 -28.36 -44.51
N LEU A 13 -11.68 -28.06 -43.79
CA LEU A 13 -11.55 -28.30 -42.36
C LEU A 13 -12.29 -27.15 -41.64
N ALA A 14 -13.49 -27.43 -41.11
CA ALA A 14 -14.20 -26.48 -40.26
C ALA A 14 -13.50 -26.40 -38.90
N PHE A 15 -12.76 -25.32 -38.66
CA PHE A 15 -12.29 -24.94 -37.33
C PHE A 15 -13.50 -24.49 -36.52
N VAL A 16 -14.00 -25.36 -35.63
CA VAL A 16 -14.86 -24.93 -34.52
C VAL A 16 -13.94 -24.32 -33.48
N CYS A 17 -13.68 -23.01 -33.61
CA CYS A 17 -13.09 -22.25 -32.53
C CYS A 17 -14.17 -22.10 -31.46
N GLY A 18 -14.06 -22.86 -30.37
CA GLY A 18 -14.85 -22.60 -29.17
C GLY A 18 -14.43 -21.24 -28.63
N LEU A 19 -15.24 -20.22 -28.89
CA LEU A 19 -15.16 -18.95 -28.17
C LEU A 19 -15.49 -19.25 -26.71
N VAL A 20 -14.45 -19.45 -25.90
CA VAL A 20 -14.56 -19.15 -24.47
C VAL A 20 -14.81 -17.65 -24.43
N LEU A 21 -16.04 -17.25 -24.13
CA LEU A 21 -16.31 -15.85 -23.82
C LEU A 21 -15.43 -15.51 -22.61
N ALA A 22 -14.55 -14.52 -22.77
CA ALA A 22 -13.78 -14.00 -21.65
C ALA A 22 -14.76 -13.59 -20.53
N GLN A 23 -14.43 -13.93 -19.29
CA GLN A 23 -15.23 -13.50 -18.16
C GLN A 23 -15.26 -11.96 -18.13
N PRO A 24 -16.42 -11.34 -17.86
CA PRO A 24 -16.51 -9.89 -17.71
C PRO A 24 -15.56 -9.43 -16.60
N ARG A 25 -14.76 -8.39 -16.88
CA ARG A 25 -13.82 -7.83 -15.91
C ARG A 25 -14.50 -6.78 -15.01
N ILE A 26 -15.38 -7.23 -14.13
CA ILE A 26 -15.87 -6.42 -13.00
C ILE A 26 -15.06 -6.79 -11.77
N VAL A 27 -14.48 -5.80 -11.11
CA VAL A 27 -13.67 -6.02 -9.89
C VAL A 27 -14.27 -5.26 -8.72
N ILE A 28 -14.02 -5.72 -7.50
CA ILE A 28 -14.14 -4.95 -6.27
C ILE A 28 -13.02 -3.91 -6.27
N ASN A 29 -13.35 -2.63 -6.35
CA ASN A 29 -12.39 -1.55 -6.60
C ASN A 29 -11.98 -0.80 -5.33
N GLU A 30 -12.91 -0.63 -4.39
CA GLU A 30 -12.71 0.10 -3.15
C GLU A 30 -13.67 -0.44 -2.11
N PHE A 31 -13.25 -0.47 -0.84
CA PHE A 31 -14.14 -0.86 0.25
C PHE A 31 -13.73 -0.22 1.59
N ALA A 32 -14.73 -0.10 2.46
CA ALA A 32 -14.57 0.29 3.85
C ALA A 32 -15.52 -0.56 4.70
N TYR A 33 -14.99 -1.11 5.79
CA TYR A 33 -15.67 -2.10 6.65
C TYR A 33 -15.61 -1.74 8.14
N ASP A 34 -14.83 -0.74 8.51
CA ASP A 34 -14.67 -0.33 9.91
C ASP A 34 -14.55 1.19 9.98
N ASP A 35 -15.30 1.80 10.89
CA ASP A 35 -15.14 3.20 11.27
C ASP A 35 -15.04 3.39 12.79
N THR A 36 -14.42 4.49 13.22
CA THR A 36 -14.22 4.75 14.67
C THR A 36 -15.50 4.99 15.48
N SER A 37 -16.68 4.96 14.85
CA SER A 37 -17.94 5.45 15.41
C SER A 37 -19.09 4.45 15.25
N THR A 38 -19.90 4.61 14.20
CA THR A 38 -21.24 4.07 14.09
C THR A 38 -21.34 3.01 13.01
N ASP A 39 -20.23 2.76 12.31
CA ASP A 39 -20.13 1.93 11.11
C ASP A 39 -21.20 2.32 10.09
N ASP A 40 -21.47 3.63 9.94
CA ASP A 40 -22.55 4.14 9.10
C ASP A 40 -22.08 4.68 7.75
N VAL A 41 -20.82 4.41 7.38
CA VAL A 41 -20.21 4.75 6.08
C VAL A 41 -19.50 3.56 5.40
N GLU A 42 -19.88 2.34 5.73
CA GLU A 42 -19.35 1.12 5.10
C GLU A 42 -19.85 0.92 3.66
N PHE A 43 -18.98 0.39 2.80
CA PHE A 43 -19.31 0.08 1.40
C PHE A 43 -18.34 -0.89 0.75
N VAL A 44 -18.81 -1.46 -0.36
CA VAL A 44 -18.02 -2.11 -1.41
C VAL A 44 -18.36 -1.42 -2.72
N GLU A 45 -17.35 -0.97 -3.44
CA GLU A 45 -17.44 -0.42 -4.78
C GLU A 45 -16.99 -1.44 -5.82
N LEU A 46 -17.75 -1.52 -6.91
CA LEU A 46 -17.38 -2.28 -8.10
C LEU A 46 -16.92 -1.36 -9.22
N TYR A 47 -15.99 -1.83 -10.05
CA TYR A 47 -15.54 -1.12 -11.25
C TYR A 47 -15.57 -2.02 -12.49
N ASN A 48 -16.04 -1.49 -13.61
CA ASN A 48 -15.95 -2.17 -14.90
C ASN A 48 -14.62 -1.89 -15.61
N ALA A 49 -13.68 -2.83 -15.47
CA ALA A 49 -12.37 -2.85 -16.12
C ALA A 49 -12.38 -3.47 -17.53
N ASP A 50 -13.56 -3.84 -18.04
CA ASP A 50 -13.74 -4.31 -19.41
C ASP A 50 -13.88 -3.12 -20.38
N THR A 51 -13.72 -3.42 -21.67
CA THR A 51 -13.89 -2.46 -22.78
C THR A 51 -15.34 -2.44 -23.30
N VAL A 52 -16.21 -3.29 -22.75
CA VAL A 52 -17.61 -3.40 -23.12
C VAL A 52 -18.54 -3.24 -21.91
N PRO A 53 -19.80 -2.84 -22.12
CA PRO A 53 -20.79 -2.80 -21.05
C PRO A 53 -21.07 -4.20 -20.50
N VAL A 54 -21.23 -4.32 -19.19
CA VAL A 54 -21.53 -5.58 -18.48
C VAL A 54 -22.85 -5.45 -17.74
N ASP A 55 -23.77 -6.40 -17.96
CA ASP A 55 -24.98 -6.54 -17.17
C ASP A 55 -24.68 -7.29 -15.86
N ILE A 56 -24.79 -6.58 -14.74
CA ILE A 56 -24.57 -7.12 -13.40
C ILE A 56 -25.88 -7.35 -12.62
N SER A 57 -27.03 -7.32 -13.31
CA SER A 57 -28.33 -7.58 -12.69
C SER A 57 -28.36 -8.97 -12.04
N GLY A 58 -28.72 -9.04 -10.76
CA GLY A 58 -28.83 -10.29 -10.01
C GLY A 58 -27.50 -10.89 -9.54
N TRP A 59 -26.37 -10.23 -9.80
CA TRP A 59 -25.08 -10.59 -9.18
C TRP A 59 -25.16 -10.35 -7.66
N ARG A 60 -24.28 -10.98 -6.89
CA ARG A 60 -24.27 -10.86 -5.42
C ARG A 60 -22.88 -10.56 -4.87
N LEU A 61 -22.83 -9.78 -3.80
CA LEU A 61 -21.78 -9.86 -2.80
C LEU A 61 -22.19 -10.93 -1.80
N GLU A 62 -21.32 -11.90 -1.60
CA GLU A 62 -21.43 -12.94 -0.57
C GLU A 62 -20.20 -12.85 0.31
N SER A 63 -20.41 -12.94 1.62
CA SER A 63 -19.33 -12.79 2.59
C SER A 63 -19.29 -13.95 3.60
N GLY A 64 -18.21 -14.05 4.36
CA GLY A 64 -18.10 -15.04 5.42
C GLY A 64 -16.80 -14.94 6.21
N ASP A 65 -16.73 -15.66 7.32
CA ASP A 65 -15.69 -15.51 8.33
C ASP A 65 -15.23 -16.87 8.91
N LEU A 66 -14.67 -16.87 10.12
CA LEU A 66 -14.25 -18.07 10.85
C LEU A 66 -15.42 -18.81 11.54
N VAL A 67 -16.58 -18.17 11.66
CA VAL A 67 -17.72 -18.73 12.38
C VAL A 67 -18.38 -19.83 11.56
N SER A 68 -18.73 -20.92 12.25
CA SER A 68 -19.34 -22.06 11.58
C SER A 68 -20.79 -21.75 11.18
N GLY A 69 -21.03 -21.73 9.88
CA GLY A 69 -22.34 -21.41 9.31
C GLY A 69 -22.41 -19.94 8.96
N ASP A 70 -22.98 -19.64 7.80
CA ASP A 70 -23.05 -18.29 7.25
C ASP A 70 -23.97 -17.38 8.10
N ASN A 71 -23.36 -16.39 8.74
CA ASN A 71 -24.03 -15.33 9.50
C ASN A 71 -23.81 -13.94 8.91
N ASN A 72 -23.15 -13.85 7.75
CA ASN A 72 -22.82 -12.59 7.11
C ASN A 72 -23.93 -12.20 6.13
N PRO A 73 -24.21 -10.91 5.94
CA PRO A 73 -25.26 -10.48 5.04
C PRO A 73 -24.84 -10.61 3.57
N ASP A 74 -25.67 -11.30 2.79
CA ASP A 74 -25.54 -11.33 1.32
C ASP A 74 -26.29 -10.15 0.68
N TYR A 75 -25.65 -9.47 -0.26
CA TYR A 75 -26.24 -8.33 -0.98
C TYR A 75 -26.41 -8.64 -2.47
N THR A 76 -27.66 -8.63 -2.94
CA THR A 76 -27.98 -8.89 -4.35
C THR A 76 -28.26 -7.61 -5.12
N ILE A 77 -27.59 -7.44 -6.26
CA ILE A 77 -27.80 -6.32 -7.17
C ILE A 77 -29.17 -6.45 -7.84
N PRO A 78 -30.01 -5.38 -7.88
CA PRO A 78 -31.37 -5.46 -8.40
C PRO A 78 -31.48 -5.97 -9.84
N GLY A 79 -32.61 -6.62 -10.11
CA GLY A 79 -32.95 -7.14 -11.44
C GLY A 79 -32.77 -8.65 -11.55
N ALA A 80 -33.52 -9.27 -12.46
CA ALA A 80 -33.32 -10.68 -12.77
C ALA A 80 -31.99 -10.87 -13.54
N PRO A 81 -31.32 -12.03 -13.42
CA PRO A 81 -30.15 -12.36 -14.22
C PRO A 81 -30.35 -12.09 -15.71
N GLY A 82 -29.49 -11.26 -16.31
CA GLY A 82 -29.55 -10.92 -17.75
C GLY A 82 -30.69 -9.97 -18.14
N SER A 83 -31.35 -9.31 -17.17
CA SER A 83 -32.46 -8.39 -17.44
C SER A 83 -32.03 -7.02 -17.97
N GLY A 84 -30.76 -6.65 -17.85
CA GLY A 84 -30.26 -5.31 -18.17
C GLY A 84 -30.78 -4.21 -17.22
N THR A 85 -31.20 -4.57 -16.00
CA THR A 85 -31.65 -3.60 -15.00
C THR A 85 -30.48 -2.74 -14.51
N VAL A 86 -29.32 -3.37 -14.27
CA VAL A 86 -28.08 -2.69 -13.89
C VAL A 86 -26.99 -3.09 -14.89
N VAL A 87 -26.60 -2.13 -15.73
CA VAL A 87 -25.54 -2.32 -16.73
C VAL A 87 -24.44 -1.29 -16.48
N LEU A 88 -23.25 -1.75 -16.12
CA LEU A 88 -22.07 -0.90 -15.96
C LEU A 88 -21.41 -0.71 -17.32
N GLN A 89 -21.28 0.53 -17.77
CA GLN A 89 -20.45 0.88 -18.92
C GLN A 89 -18.95 0.72 -18.57
N PRO A 90 -18.07 0.58 -19.58
CA PRO A 90 -16.63 0.63 -19.35
C PRO A 90 -16.22 1.84 -18.53
N GLY A 91 -15.40 1.63 -17.51
CA GLY A 91 -14.91 2.70 -16.63
C GLY A 91 -15.93 3.21 -15.62
N GLN A 92 -17.11 2.58 -15.47
CA GLN A 92 -18.09 2.98 -14.46
C GLN A 92 -17.90 2.26 -13.13
N PHE A 93 -18.22 3.00 -12.08
CA PHE A 93 -18.26 2.55 -10.70
C PHE A 93 -19.69 2.19 -10.29
N TYR A 94 -19.83 1.26 -9.34
CA TYR A 94 -21.10 0.93 -8.71
C TYR A 94 -20.90 0.67 -7.22
N VAL A 95 -21.39 1.60 -6.40
CA VAL A 95 -21.20 1.62 -4.95
C VAL A 95 -22.37 0.95 -4.23
N ILE A 96 -22.07 -0.05 -3.39
CA ILE A 96 -23.01 -0.80 -2.55
C ILE A 96 -22.64 -0.51 -1.09
N GLY A 97 -23.52 0.13 -0.32
CA GLY A 97 -23.15 0.55 1.03
C GLY A 97 -24.29 1.19 1.81
N SER A 98 -23.95 1.98 2.81
CA SER A 98 -24.90 2.76 3.60
C SER A 98 -25.42 4.01 2.83
N GLU A 99 -26.46 4.66 3.36
CA GLU A 99 -27.01 5.89 2.77
C GLU A 99 -26.05 7.11 2.87
N LEU A 100 -25.09 7.09 3.80
CA LEU A 100 -24.16 8.21 4.01
C LEU A 100 -22.94 8.16 3.09
N VAL A 101 -22.69 7.04 2.43
CA VAL A 101 -21.61 6.90 1.46
C VAL A 101 -21.90 7.77 0.22
N PRO A 102 -21.01 8.68 -0.18
CA PRO A 102 -21.19 9.47 -1.39
C PRO A 102 -21.38 8.57 -2.62
N ASN A 103 -22.23 9.03 -3.55
CA ASN A 103 -22.47 8.34 -4.82
C ASN A 103 -22.98 6.89 -4.70
N VAL A 104 -23.52 6.47 -3.54
CA VAL A 104 -24.08 5.13 -3.34
C VAL A 104 -25.16 4.81 -4.39
N ASN A 105 -24.99 3.70 -5.09
CA ASN A 105 -25.93 3.22 -6.10
C ASN A 105 -26.97 2.27 -5.50
N LEU A 106 -26.54 1.43 -4.54
CA LEU A 106 -27.39 0.48 -3.83
C LEU A 106 -27.21 0.64 -2.32
N VAL A 107 -28.24 1.17 -1.68
CA VAL A 107 -28.29 1.24 -0.21
C VAL A 107 -28.74 -0.12 0.33
N VAL A 108 -27.90 -0.76 1.15
CA VAL A 108 -28.14 -2.12 1.67
C VAL A 108 -28.37 -2.19 3.18
N GLY A 109 -28.15 -1.09 3.88
CA GLY A 109 -28.43 -0.96 5.30
C GLY A 109 -28.02 0.42 5.81
N ALA A 110 -28.10 0.60 7.12
CA ALA A 110 -27.72 1.84 7.77
C ALA A 110 -26.32 1.79 8.39
N ASN A 111 -25.93 0.63 8.91
CA ASN A 111 -24.63 0.38 9.54
C ASN A 111 -24.39 -1.12 9.77
N ASN A 112 -23.17 -1.47 10.18
CA ASN A 112 -22.69 -2.84 10.45
C ASN A 112 -22.99 -3.77 9.27
N LEU A 113 -22.59 -3.33 8.07
CA LEU A 113 -22.80 -4.01 6.80
C LEU A 113 -21.76 -5.11 6.60
N PHE A 114 -20.53 -4.87 7.04
CA PHE A 114 -19.42 -5.80 7.00
C PHE A 114 -18.84 -5.94 8.42
N GLU A 115 -18.06 -6.97 8.67
CA GLU A 115 -17.49 -7.25 9.99
C GLU A 115 -16.15 -6.55 10.19
N ASN A 116 -15.94 -5.98 11.37
CA ASN A 116 -14.69 -5.34 11.81
C ASN A 116 -13.64 -6.39 12.26
N ASP A 117 -13.65 -7.56 11.62
CA ASP A 117 -12.77 -8.70 11.89
C ASP A 117 -12.44 -9.43 10.57
N ASN A 118 -11.70 -10.54 10.64
CA ASN A 118 -11.25 -11.26 9.45
C ASN A 118 -12.43 -11.84 8.63
N GLU A 119 -12.84 -11.13 7.59
CA GLU A 119 -13.92 -11.50 6.69
C GLU A 119 -13.40 -11.60 5.24
N TRP A 120 -14.01 -12.49 4.45
CA TRP A 120 -13.89 -12.48 3.00
C TRP A 120 -15.20 -11.97 2.40
N THR A 121 -15.11 -11.21 1.31
CA THR A 121 -16.25 -10.77 0.50
C THR A 121 -15.96 -11.11 -0.96
N ALA A 122 -16.88 -11.83 -1.62
CA ALA A 122 -16.74 -12.26 -3.00
C ALA A 122 -17.88 -11.73 -3.87
N LEU A 123 -17.52 -11.15 -5.01
CA LEU A 123 -18.44 -10.82 -6.08
C LEU A 123 -18.74 -12.09 -6.88
N LYS A 124 -20.02 -12.48 -6.96
CA LYS A 124 -20.45 -13.69 -7.66
C LYS A 124 -21.54 -13.40 -8.68
N MET A 125 -21.44 -14.10 -9.80
CA MET A 125 -22.51 -14.18 -10.78
C MET A 125 -23.71 -14.99 -10.24
N PRO A 126 -24.91 -14.87 -10.84
CA PRO A 126 -26.10 -15.58 -10.40
C PRO A 126 -25.98 -17.12 -10.40
N ASP A 127 -25.04 -17.68 -11.16
CA ASP A 127 -24.74 -19.11 -11.20
C ASP A 127 -23.75 -19.56 -10.11
N GLY A 128 -23.28 -18.64 -9.27
CA GLY A 128 -22.33 -18.87 -8.18
C GLY A 128 -20.86 -18.80 -8.58
N MET A 129 -20.55 -18.47 -9.83
CA MET A 129 -19.17 -18.27 -10.27
C MET A 129 -18.58 -17.01 -9.61
N VAL A 130 -17.40 -17.17 -9.01
CA VAL A 130 -16.63 -16.06 -8.41
C VAL A 130 -16.03 -15.23 -9.53
N VAL A 131 -16.19 -13.91 -9.43
CA VAL A 131 -15.65 -12.93 -10.38
C VAL A 131 -14.42 -12.25 -9.81
N ASP A 132 -14.50 -11.84 -8.54
CA ASP A 132 -13.44 -11.19 -7.78
C ASP A 132 -13.72 -11.38 -6.28
N ALA A 133 -12.70 -11.27 -5.43
CA ALA A 133 -12.87 -11.33 -4.00
C ALA A 133 -11.77 -10.58 -3.24
N ILE A 134 -12.13 -10.16 -2.02
CA ILE A 134 -11.25 -9.60 -1.02
C ILE A 134 -11.30 -10.44 0.26
N ALA A 135 -10.20 -10.44 1.01
CA ALA A 135 -10.17 -10.86 2.40
C ALA A 135 -9.25 -9.93 3.18
N TYR A 136 -9.69 -9.49 4.35
CA TYR A 136 -8.96 -8.52 5.17
C TYR A 136 -8.76 -9.01 6.61
N GLU A 137 -7.88 -8.32 7.34
CA GLU A 137 -7.38 -8.70 8.66
C GLU A 137 -6.88 -10.15 8.73
N THR A 138 -6.31 -10.64 7.63
CA THR A 138 -5.90 -12.05 7.50
C THR A 138 -4.79 -12.45 8.48
N ASN A 139 -4.16 -11.47 9.13
CA ASN A 139 -3.22 -11.68 10.23
C ASN A 139 -3.84 -12.40 11.44
N LYS A 140 -5.17 -12.32 11.63
CA LYS A 140 -5.88 -13.00 12.72
C LYS A 140 -6.08 -14.50 12.45
N ALA A 141 -6.17 -14.90 11.18
CA ALA A 141 -6.18 -16.29 10.73
C ALA A 141 -5.40 -16.47 9.40
N PRO A 142 -4.05 -16.53 9.46
CA PRO A 142 -3.19 -16.52 8.27
C PRO A 142 -3.38 -17.69 7.31
N ASP A 143 -3.86 -18.83 7.80
CA ASP A 143 -4.17 -19.99 6.96
C ASP A 143 -5.58 -19.84 6.37
N LEU A 144 -5.66 -19.17 5.22
CA LEU A 144 -6.92 -18.95 4.49
C LEU A 144 -7.67 -20.26 4.18
N THR A 145 -6.97 -21.40 4.07
CA THR A 145 -7.61 -22.69 3.77
C THR A 145 -8.51 -23.21 4.90
N THR A 146 -8.42 -22.60 6.08
CA THR A 146 -9.22 -22.98 7.26
C THR A 146 -10.57 -22.29 7.34
N TRP A 147 -10.77 -21.18 6.60
CA TRP A 147 -11.97 -20.34 6.75
C TRP A 147 -12.49 -19.71 5.44
N VAL A 148 -11.66 -19.63 4.41
CA VAL A 148 -12.07 -19.15 3.08
C VAL A 148 -12.43 -20.33 2.17
N PRO A 149 -13.57 -20.29 1.45
CA PRO A 149 -13.91 -21.28 0.44
C PRO A 149 -12.82 -21.47 -0.63
N ALA A 150 -12.53 -22.71 -1.01
CA ALA A 150 -11.44 -23.06 -1.92
C ALA A 150 -11.54 -22.44 -3.33
N ASN A 151 -12.74 -22.07 -3.77
CA ASN A 151 -12.96 -21.39 -5.06
C ASN A 151 -12.77 -19.87 -4.99
N ILE A 152 -12.63 -19.30 -3.78
CA ILE A 152 -12.38 -17.87 -3.54
C ILE A 152 -10.88 -17.60 -3.34
N ILE A 153 -10.18 -18.49 -2.63
CA ILE A 153 -8.73 -18.37 -2.34
C ILE A 153 -7.87 -17.95 -3.55
N PRO A 154 -8.10 -18.45 -4.79
CA PRO A 154 -7.30 -18.03 -5.94
C PRO A 154 -7.36 -16.54 -6.29
N GLN A 155 -8.29 -15.76 -5.73
CA GLN A 155 -8.44 -14.31 -5.94
C GLN A 155 -7.67 -13.46 -4.92
N LEU A 156 -7.18 -14.05 -3.83
CA LEU A 156 -6.85 -13.29 -2.63
C LEU A 156 -5.34 -13.02 -2.44
N GLY A 157 -4.47 -13.85 -3.02
CA GLY A 157 -3.07 -13.91 -2.61
C GLY A 157 -2.95 -14.25 -1.13
N ARG A 158 -2.35 -13.36 -0.33
CA ARG A 158 -2.32 -13.47 1.14
C ARG A 158 -3.51 -12.80 1.85
N GLY A 159 -4.39 -12.17 1.08
CA GLY A 159 -5.35 -11.19 1.58
C GLY A 159 -4.65 -9.93 2.10
N ILE A 160 -5.44 -9.00 2.61
CA ILE A 160 -4.97 -7.75 3.19
C ILE A 160 -4.58 -8.03 4.65
N TRP A 161 -3.29 -7.93 4.92
CA TRP A 161 -2.71 -8.18 6.24
C TRP A 161 -2.70 -6.91 7.09
N GLY A 162 -3.04 -7.03 8.38
CA GLY A 162 -3.00 -5.96 9.37
C GLY A 162 -4.38 -5.43 9.76
N ASN A 163 -4.42 -4.45 10.68
CA ASN A 163 -5.66 -3.93 11.26
C ASN A 163 -5.99 -2.51 10.81
N TYR A 164 -7.10 -2.35 10.10
CA TYR A 164 -7.45 -1.09 9.46
C TYR A 164 -8.69 -0.50 10.10
N ILE A 165 -8.57 0.76 10.52
CA ILE A 165 -9.72 1.64 10.63
C ILE A 165 -9.81 2.32 9.28
N THR A 166 -10.78 1.91 8.46
CA THR A 166 -10.92 2.50 7.13
C THR A 166 -11.41 3.94 7.25
N LEU A 167 -12.55 4.17 7.90
CA LEU A 167 -13.16 5.50 7.93
C LEU A 167 -13.07 6.13 9.33
N GLN A 168 -12.81 7.43 9.33
CA GLN A 168 -12.72 8.18 10.59
C GLN A 168 -13.49 9.48 10.48
N ALA A 169 -14.52 9.59 11.31
CA ALA A 169 -15.23 10.82 11.59
C ALA A 169 -15.24 11.04 13.11
N SER A 170 -14.18 11.66 13.65
CA SER A 170 -14.09 11.93 15.09
C SER A 170 -13.66 13.36 15.41
N THR A 171 -14.20 13.89 16.50
CA THR A 171 -13.83 15.21 17.05
C THR A 171 -12.44 15.23 17.70
N THR A 172 -11.87 14.05 17.98
CA THR A 172 -10.59 13.89 18.67
C THR A 172 -9.48 13.41 17.74
N THR A 173 -9.73 13.37 16.43
CA THR A 173 -8.78 12.98 15.37
C THR A 173 -8.93 13.96 14.19
N ASP A 174 -8.13 13.79 13.14
CA ASP A 174 -8.37 14.52 11.88
C ASP A 174 -9.43 13.76 11.05
N ASP A 175 -10.21 14.47 10.24
CA ASP A 175 -11.23 13.87 9.38
C ASP A 175 -10.57 13.49 8.04
N THR A 176 -9.90 12.35 8.02
CA THR A 176 -9.02 11.94 6.92
C THR A 176 -9.63 10.93 5.95
N LEU A 177 -10.82 10.38 6.28
CA LEU A 177 -11.66 9.46 5.48
C LEU A 177 -10.84 8.59 4.51
N LEU A 178 -10.26 7.53 5.04
CA LEU A 178 -9.48 6.58 4.26
C LEU A 178 -10.32 5.37 3.86
N SER A 179 -9.87 4.61 2.88
CA SER A 179 -10.47 3.33 2.51
C SER A 179 -9.38 2.41 1.99
N LEU A 180 -9.72 1.11 1.90
CA LEU A 180 -8.89 0.17 1.16
C LEU A 180 -9.34 0.19 -0.29
N GLN A 181 -8.48 0.74 -1.14
CA GLN A 181 -8.79 0.94 -2.54
C GLN A 181 -7.72 0.34 -3.43
N ARG A 182 -8.10 -0.20 -4.58
CA ARG A 182 -7.14 -0.64 -5.58
C ARG A 182 -6.28 0.54 -5.98
N TRP A 183 -4.97 0.35 -6.12
CA TRP A 183 -4.03 1.45 -6.42
C TRP A 183 -4.33 2.18 -7.73
N ARG A 184 -5.02 1.50 -8.65
CA ARG A 184 -5.49 2.01 -9.94
C ARG A 184 -6.81 1.34 -10.26
N ASP A 185 -7.71 2.06 -10.92
CA ASP A 185 -9.02 1.52 -11.28
C ASP A 185 -8.88 0.20 -12.04
N GLY A 186 -9.50 -0.86 -11.53
CA GLY A 186 -9.48 -2.15 -12.19
C GLY A 186 -8.18 -2.95 -12.12
N LEU A 187 -7.17 -2.49 -11.36
CA LEU A 187 -5.92 -3.24 -11.16
C LEU A 187 -6.19 -4.49 -10.34
N ASP A 188 -6.08 -5.67 -10.96
CA ASP A 188 -6.30 -6.94 -10.27
C ASP A 188 -5.28 -7.99 -10.70
N THR A 189 -4.39 -8.35 -9.77
CA THR A 189 -3.38 -9.39 -9.96
C THR A 189 -3.74 -10.68 -9.20
N ASN A 190 -4.93 -10.72 -8.58
CA ASN A 190 -5.34 -11.75 -7.62
C ASN A 190 -4.41 -11.83 -6.39
N ASP A 191 -3.83 -10.70 -5.98
CA ASP A 191 -3.04 -10.58 -4.76
C ASP A 191 -3.48 -9.31 -4.02
N ASN A 192 -4.45 -9.44 -3.11
CA ASN A 192 -5.07 -8.27 -2.49
C ASN A 192 -4.04 -7.39 -1.75
N GLY A 193 -3.01 -8.00 -1.17
CA GLY A 193 -1.94 -7.27 -0.47
C GLY A 193 -1.04 -6.42 -1.38
N ARG A 194 -1.07 -6.67 -2.71
CA ARG A 194 -0.42 -5.81 -3.71
C ARG A 194 -1.39 -4.89 -4.41
N ASP A 195 -2.63 -5.33 -4.60
CA ASP A 195 -3.59 -4.61 -5.39
C ASP A 195 -4.21 -3.43 -4.63
N PHE A 196 -4.34 -3.54 -3.30
CA PHE A 196 -5.00 -2.54 -2.45
C PHE A 196 -4.02 -1.71 -1.61
N GLY A 197 -4.40 -0.45 -1.39
CA GLY A 197 -3.72 0.52 -0.55
C GLY A 197 -4.67 1.27 0.38
N HIS A 198 -4.17 1.75 1.51
CA HIS A 198 -4.94 2.54 2.47
C HIS A 198 -4.74 4.03 2.18
N MET A 199 -5.75 4.65 1.56
CA MET A 199 -5.64 5.96 0.91
C MET A 199 -6.90 6.79 1.14
N PRO A 200 -6.88 8.11 0.89
CA PRO A 200 -8.11 8.91 0.91
C PRO A 200 -9.16 8.33 -0.02
N TRP A 201 -10.35 8.09 0.53
CA TRP A 201 -11.43 7.38 -0.15
C TRP A 201 -11.97 8.11 -1.39
N THR A 202 -12.51 7.35 -2.34
CA THR A 202 -13.03 7.85 -3.62
C THR A 202 -14.36 7.22 -4.05
N PRO A 203 -15.36 7.02 -3.17
CA PRO A 203 -16.58 6.31 -3.53
C PRO A 203 -17.33 6.96 -4.71
N GLY A 204 -17.53 6.18 -5.76
CA GLY A 204 -18.14 6.55 -7.05
C GLY A 204 -17.23 7.35 -7.97
N ALA A 205 -15.93 7.41 -7.69
CA ALA A 205 -14.92 8.16 -8.41
C ALA A 205 -13.66 7.32 -8.66
N SER A 206 -12.73 7.86 -9.46
CA SER A 206 -11.51 7.15 -9.84
C SER A 206 -10.48 7.14 -8.71
N ASN A 207 -9.88 5.98 -8.47
CA ASN A 207 -8.72 5.77 -7.61
C ASN A 207 -7.42 6.22 -8.29
N ASN A 208 -7.46 6.49 -9.60
CA ASN A 208 -6.27 6.87 -10.36
C ASN A 208 -5.75 8.21 -9.86
N THR A 209 -4.57 8.18 -9.26
CA THR A 209 -3.87 9.38 -8.81
C THR A 209 -2.76 9.74 -9.79
N THR A 210 -2.51 11.04 -9.93
CA THR A 210 -1.30 11.51 -10.61
C THR A 210 -0.24 11.74 -9.54
N PRO A 211 0.93 11.08 -9.62
CA PRO A 211 2.02 11.38 -8.69
C PRO A 211 2.32 12.87 -8.72
N THR A 212 2.42 13.50 -7.55
CA THR A 212 2.80 14.91 -7.43
C THR A 212 4.05 15.03 -6.57
N PRO A 213 5.22 14.58 -7.07
CA PRO A 213 6.44 14.62 -6.28
C PRO A 213 6.77 16.07 -5.88
N PHE A 214 7.21 16.23 -4.64
CA PHE A 214 7.39 17.53 -4.04
C PHE A 214 8.64 17.55 -3.16
N SER A 215 9.23 18.73 -3.02
CA SER A 215 10.23 19.01 -2.00
C SER A 215 9.62 20.02 -1.03
N GLN A 216 9.51 19.62 0.23
CA GLN A 216 8.85 20.43 1.25
C GLN A 216 9.87 21.29 1.99
N ASN A 217 9.67 22.60 1.90
CA ASN A 217 10.32 23.56 2.77
C ASN A 217 9.40 23.83 3.97
N PHE A 218 9.64 23.17 5.10
CA PHE A 218 8.81 23.35 6.31
C PHE A 218 8.93 24.75 6.90
N ASN A 219 10.03 25.47 6.63
CA ASN A 219 10.21 26.87 7.06
C ASN A 219 9.29 27.86 6.33
N ALA A 220 8.67 27.44 5.22
CA ALA A 220 7.67 28.25 4.51
C ALA A 220 6.25 28.06 5.06
N LEU A 221 6.05 27.12 5.99
CA LEU A 221 4.77 26.80 6.61
C LEU A 221 4.73 27.30 8.06
N ASN A 222 3.53 27.54 8.59
CA ASN A 222 3.36 27.88 9.99
C ASN A 222 3.38 26.61 10.84
N VAL A 223 3.83 26.74 12.08
CA VAL A 223 3.69 25.67 13.08
C VAL A 223 2.22 25.28 13.21
N TYR A 224 1.97 23.98 13.23
CA TYR A 224 0.67 23.28 13.24
C TYR A 224 -0.09 23.22 11.91
N ASP A 225 0.43 23.81 10.83
CA ASP A 225 -0.10 23.58 9.48
C ASP A 225 -0.02 22.08 9.15
N LEU A 226 -1.03 21.58 8.44
CA LEU A 226 -0.97 20.26 7.82
C LEU A 226 0.10 20.25 6.73
N VAL A 227 0.81 19.13 6.61
CA VAL A 227 1.79 18.97 5.53
C VAL A 227 1.05 18.68 4.22
N PRO A 228 1.28 19.47 3.14
CA PRO A 228 0.61 19.26 1.87
C PRO A 228 0.86 17.87 1.29
N ASN A 229 -0.14 17.36 0.54
CA ASN A 229 -0.10 16.07 -0.16
C ASN A 229 0.09 14.83 0.75
N LEU A 230 -0.05 14.99 2.06
CA LEU A 230 -0.06 13.89 3.02
C LEU A 230 -1.41 13.83 3.75
N SER A 231 -1.85 12.62 4.06
CA SER A 231 -2.99 12.30 4.94
C SER A 231 -2.51 11.38 6.08
N GLY A 232 -3.40 10.92 6.95
CA GLY A 232 -3.08 9.94 7.98
C GLY A 232 -4.30 9.18 8.52
N SER A 233 -4.07 8.11 9.27
CA SER A 233 -5.16 7.25 9.79
C SER A 233 -5.89 7.86 10.99
N PHE A 234 -5.16 8.49 11.92
CA PHE A 234 -5.74 9.22 13.06
C PHE A 234 -5.41 10.71 13.00
N ARG A 235 -4.15 11.02 12.65
CA ARG A 235 -3.65 12.39 12.56
C ARG A 235 -2.80 12.55 11.32
N ALA A 236 -3.10 13.55 10.50
CA ALA A 236 -2.26 13.89 9.37
C ALA A 236 -0.98 14.58 9.87
N PRO A 237 0.16 14.45 9.16
CA PRO A 237 1.41 15.07 9.57
C PRO A 237 1.30 16.59 9.69
N ARG A 238 1.99 17.16 10.69
CA ARG A 238 1.95 18.58 11.01
C ARG A 238 3.34 19.19 11.07
N VAL A 239 3.39 20.48 10.80
CA VAL A 239 4.60 21.28 10.99
C VAL A 239 4.78 21.58 12.48
N ILE A 240 6.00 21.46 12.97
CA ILE A 240 6.42 21.79 14.34
C ILE A 240 7.67 22.67 14.33
N ASP A 241 7.87 23.43 15.39
CA ASP A 241 9.21 23.88 15.76
C ASP A 241 9.85 22.75 16.60
N PRO A 242 10.86 22.02 16.08
CA PRO A 242 11.47 20.90 16.79
C PRO A 242 12.12 21.32 18.12
N THR A 243 12.51 22.59 18.26
CA THR A 243 13.17 23.14 19.45
C THR A 243 12.22 23.58 20.55
N GLN A 244 10.91 23.65 20.26
CA GLN A 244 9.87 24.04 21.19
C GLN A 244 8.94 22.86 21.44
N CYS A 245 8.99 22.34 22.67
CA CYS A 245 8.12 21.27 23.10
C CYS A 245 6.88 21.84 23.75
N ASP A 246 5.77 21.19 23.43
CA ASP A 246 4.48 21.57 23.91
C ASP A 246 4.23 20.91 25.27
N THR A 247 3.82 21.71 26.25
CA THR A 247 3.65 21.24 27.64
C THR A 247 2.30 20.58 27.91
N THR A 248 1.40 20.50 26.91
CA THR A 248 0.01 20.02 27.08
C THR A 248 -0.39 19.01 26.00
N TYR A 249 -0.22 17.73 26.30
CA TYR A 249 -0.51 16.60 25.39
C TYR A 249 -1.90 16.58 24.73
N ALA A 250 -2.92 17.20 25.35
CA ALA A 250 -4.29 17.09 24.86
C ALA A 250 -4.57 17.82 23.53
N THR A 251 -3.72 18.75 23.11
CA THR A 251 -3.98 19.58 21.90
C THR A 251 -2.71 19.93 21.12
N THR A 252 -1.58 19.27 21.39
CA THR A 252 -0.30 19.76 20.88
C THR A 252 0.58 18.63 20.31
N PRO A 253 1.18 18.82 19.13
CA PRO A 253 1.84 17.75 18.40
C PRO A 253 3.32 17.52 18.72
N ASN A 254 4.02 18.37 19.50
CA ASN A 254 5.45 18.14 19.80
C ASN A 254 5.71 17.79 21.27
N PRO A 255 5.83 16.49 21.64
CA PRO A 255 5.89 16.07 23.04
C PRO A 255 7.24 16.38 23.72
N ASN A 256 8.34 16.40 22.94
CA ASN A 256 9.68 16.64 23.46
C ASN A 256 10.52 17.49 22.49
N CYS A 257 11.37 18.32 23.08
CA CYS A 257 12.24 19.25 22.37
C CYS A 257 13.46 18.49 21.82
N ILE A 258 13.78 18.67 20.55
CA ILE A 258 15.02 18.17 19.94
C ILE A 258 15.80 19.33 19.30
N PRO A 259 17.10 19.18 19.03
CA PRO A 259 17.84 20.17 18.25
C PRO A 259 17.21 20.40 16.87
N ALA A 260 17.31 21.63 16.35
CA ALA A 260 16.94 21.91 14.98
C ALA A 260 17.78 21.05 14.00
N SER A 261 17.19 20.73 12.85
CA SER A 261 17.92 20.04 11.78
C SER A 261 19.03 20.95 11.22
N PRO A 262 19.96 20.38 10.44
CA PRO A 262 20.91 21.16 9.65
C PRO A 262 20.27 22.13 8.64
N ASP A 263 19.04 21.86 8.17
CA ASP A 263 18.26 22.78 7.33
C ASP A 263 17.68 23.94 8.16
N GLY A 264 17.52 23.73 9.47
CA GLY A 264 17.14 24.72 10.46
C GLY A 264 15.65 25.03 10.47
N GLY A 265 15.18 25.60 11.58
CA GLY A 265 13.80 26.05 11.75
C GLY A 265 12.80 24.90 11.93
N ASN A 266 11.70 24.94 11.20
CA ASN A 266 10.55 24.04 11.35
C ASN A 266 10.82 22.66 10.73
N ALA A 267 10.16 21.64 11.27
CA ALA A 267 10.18 20.27 10.77
C ALA A 267 8.75 19.72 10.69
N MET A 268 8.58 18.52 10.14
CA MET A 268 7.35 17.73 10.22
C MET A 268 7.40 16.77 11.41
N ILE A 269 6.23 16.48 11.98
CA ILE A 269 5.99 15.34 12.85
C ILE A 269 4.85 14.48 12.31
N GLY A 270 5.06 13.16 12.31
CA GLY A 270 4.03 12.14 12.07
C GLY A 270 3.71 11.43 13.38
N TRP A 271 2.60 11.79 14.03
CA TRP A 271 2.25 11.29 15.36
C TRP A 271 0.77 11.45 15.66
N ASP A 272 0.20 10.46 16.35
CA ASP A 272 -1.06 10.63 17.06
C ASP A 272 -0.79 10.86 18.55
N TRP A 273 -1.03 12.07 19.03
CA TRP A 273 -0.85 12.46 20.44
C TRP A 273 -1.92 11.88 21.37
N ALA A 274 -2.95 11.21 20.85
CA ALA A 274 -3.81 10.34 21.65
C ALA A 274 -3.15 8.98 21.95
N GLY A 275 -2.07 8.63 21.25
CA GLY A 275 -1.31 7.40 21.39
C GLY A 275 -1.93 6.22 20.63
N GLY A 276 -1.25 5.07 20.66
CA GLY A 276 -1.78 3.80 20.12
C GLY A 276 -1.29 3.42 18.72
N GLY A 277 -0.74 4.37 17.97
CA GLY A 277 -0.15 4.19 16.64
C GLY A 277 -0.74 5.17 15.63
N ASN A 278 -0.05 5.37 14.50
CA ASN A 278 -0.54 6.22 13.42
C ASN A 278 0.11 5.83 12.10
N MET A 279 -0.61 6.10 11.02
CA MET A 279 -0.09 6.10 9.66
C MET A 279 -0.15 7.52 9.11
N ALA A 280 0.87 7.93 8.38
CA ALA A 280 0.77 8.97 7.37
C ALA A 280 0.98 8.36 5.99
N THR A 281 0.28 8.88 4.97
CA THR A 281 0.39 8.40 3.59
C THR A 281 0.34 9.57 2.62
N SER A 282 0.97 9.46 1.45
CA SER A 282 0.77 10.43 0.37
C SER A 282 -0.64 10.33 -0.17
N THR A 283 -1.22 11.46 -0.62
CA THR A 283 -2.56 11.48 -1.26
C THR A 283 -2.52 10.99 -2.72
N PHE A 284 -1.41 10.36 -3.12
CA PHE A 284 -1.18 9.81 -4.44
C PHE A 284 -0.28 8.58 -4.32
N ALA A 285 -0.38 7.68 -5.30
CA ALA A 285 0.50 6.53 -5.44
C ALA A 285 1.56 6.82 -6.50
N PHE A 286 2.69 6.13 -6.37
CA PHE A 286 3.70 6.01 -7.40
C PHE A 286 3.56 4.67 -8.12
N GLN A 287 4.08 4.58 -9.33
CA GLN A 287 4.06 3.35 -10.11
C GLN A 287 5.42 3.10 -10.76
N ASN A 288 5.94 1.89 -10.58
CA ASN A 288 7.25 1.37 -10.99
C ASN A 288 8.46 2.12 -10.43
N ARG A 289 8.34 3.41 -10.16
CA ARG A 289 9.45 4.28 -9.79
C ARG A 289 9.02 5.26 -8.71
N ALA A 290 9.78 5.28 -7.64
CA ALA A 290 9.64 6.27 -6.58
C ALA A 290 10.94 6.46 -5.84
N GLY A 291 11.14 7.64 -5.30
CA GLY A 291 12.22 7.90 -4.38
C GLY A 291 11.82 8.91 -3.32
N TYR A 292 12.46 8.80 -2.16
CA TYR A 292 12.50 9.87 -1.20
C TYR A 292 13.92 10.14 -0.73
N ASP A 293 14.15 11.40 -0.36
CA ASP A 293 15.33 11.86 0.35
C ASP A 293 14.86 12.78 1.47
N LEU A 294 15.32 12.53 2.69
CA LEU A 294 14.86 13.26 3.86
C LEU A 294 15.92 13.28 4.97
N LEU A 295 15.79 14.26 5.85
CA LEU A 295 16.44 14.28 7.15
C LEU A 295 15.47 13.71 8.19
N ILE A 296 15.92 12.77 9.00
CA ILE A 296 15.15 12.16 10.09
C ILE A 296 15.90 12.28 11.40
N TYR A 297 15.20 12.65 12.47
CA TYR A 297 15.75 12.58 13.81
C TYR A 297 15.58 11.17 14.38
N ILE A 298 16.67 10.53 14.77
CA ILE A 298 16.67 9.20 15.37
C ILE A 298 17.13 9.29 16.82
N ASP A 299 16.25 8.92 17.74
CA ASP A 299 16.62 8.63 19.13
C ASP A 299 16.91 7.13 19.27
N ASN A 300 18.18 6.81 19.40
CA ASN A 300 18.68 5.44 19.53
C ASN A 300 18.89 5.00 20.99
N SER A 301 18.37 5.76 21.96
CA SER A 301 18.43 5.37 23.37
C SER A 301 17.70 4.05 23.59
N MET A 302 18.28 3.18 24.42
CA MET A 302 17.64 1.91 24.77
C MET A 302 16.37 2.18 25.59
N PRO A 303 15.20 1.64 25.20
CA PRO A 303 13.98 1.78 25.99
C PRO A 303 14.14 1.21 27.40
N ILE A 304 13.33 1.68 28.35
CA ILE A 304 13.28 1.05 29.67
C ILE A 304 12.68 -0.37 29.56
N PRO A 305 12.96 -1.26 30.53
CA PRO A 305 12.45 -2.63 30.47
C PRO A 305 10.92 -2.68 30.41
N GLY A 306 10.40 -3.42 29.44
CA GLY A 306 8.98 -3.58 29.13
C GLY A 306 8.51 -2.81 27.89
N GLU A 307 9.33 -1.93 27.34
CA GLU A 307 8.88 -0.97 26.32
C GLU A 307 9.55 -1.18 24.96
N LEU A 308 8.87 -0.70 23.92
CA LEU A 308 9.39 -0.63 22.58
C LEU A 308 8.72 0.46 21.75
N GLU A 309 9.36 0.84 20.67
CA GLU A 309 8.75 1.62 19.59
C GLU A 309 9.28 1.14 18.25
N SER A 310 8.53 1.48 17.21
CA SER A 310 8.94 1.25 15.84
C SER A 310 8.32 2.28 14.91
N TRP A 311 9.02 2.54 13.81
CA TRP A 311 8.46 3.24 12.66
C TRP A 311 9.02 2.64 11.37
N MET A 312 8.30 2.86 10.28
CA MET A 312 8.74 2.53 8.93
C MET A 312 8.40 3.65 7.98
N ILE A 313 9.36 4.05 7.15
CA ILE A 313 9.16 5.00 6.05
C ILE A 313 9.29 4.23 4.74
N GLY A 314 8.16 4.02 4.08
CA GLY A 314 8.04 3.13 2.94
C GLY A 314 7.65 3.82 1.63
N LEU A 315 7.88 3.08 0.54
CA LEU A 315 7.48 3.37 -0.83
C LEU A 315 6.82 2.13 -1.44
N MET A 316 6.04 2.33 -2.50
CA MET A 316 5.41 1.23 -3.26
C MET A 316 4.49 0.35 -2.40
N GLY A 317 3.83 0.95 -1.40
CA GLY A 317 2.96 0.20 -0.52
C GLY A 317 2.13 1.11 0.40
N THR A 318 1.61 0.51 1.45
CA THR A 318 0.84 1.16 2.51
C THR A 318 1.21 0.57 3.87
N CYS A 319 0.57 1.00 4.96
CA CYS A 319 0.46 0.20 6.17
C CYS A 319 -0.93 0.27 6.80
N ASP A 320 -1.13 -0.55 7.84
CA ASP A 320 -2.35 -0.56 8.64
C ASP A 320 -2.48 0.69 9.51
N SER A 321 -3.70 0.99 9.95
CA SER A 321 -4.03 2.26 10.61
C SER A 321 -3.23 2.49 11.88
N PHE A 322 -3.00 1.42 12.64
CA PHE A 322 -2.29 1.44 13.91
C PHE A 322 -0.79 1.26 13.75
N TYR A 323 -0.29 0.92 12.56
CA TYR A 323 1.07 0.43 12.37
C TYR A 323 1.45 -0.62 13.43
N ASN A 324 0.78 -1.77 13.41
CA ASN A 324 1.17 -2.88 14.28
C ASN A 324 2.68 -3.17 14.13
N ILE A 325 3.38 -3.27 15.26
CA ILE A 325 4.84 -3.22 15.24
C ILE A 325 5.42 -4.43 14.47
N PRO A 326 6.29 -4.23 13.48
CA PRO A 326 6.96 -5.32 12.77
C PRO A 326 7.99 -6.08 13.63
N PHE A 327 8.46 -7.23 13.13
CA PHE A 327 9.57 -8.00 13.71
C PHE A 327 9.32 -8.44 15.15
N ARG A 328 8.06 -8.71 15.50
CA ARG A 328 7.66 -9.17 16.84
C ARG A 328 7.85 -10.67 16.99
N CYS A 329 8.31 -11.12 18.16
CA CYS A 329 8.30 -12.55 18.52
C CYS A 329 6.95 -13.02 19.06
N LEU A 330 5.87 -12.50 18.49
CA LEU A 330 4.48 -12.76 18.86
C LEU A 330 3.69 -13.03 17.57
N VAL A 331 2.39 -13.27 17.69
CA VAL A 331 1.47 -13.18 16.55
C VAL A 331 1.60 -11.79 15.96
N ASN A 332 1.85 -11.72 14.66
CA ASN A 332 2.21 -10.51 13.98
C ASN A 332 1.01 -9.92 13.25
N ALA A 333 0.69 -8.66 13.52
CA ALA A 333 -0.39 -7.92 12.90
C ALA A 333 0.09 -6.74 12.04
N SER A 334 1.41 -6.62 11.84
CA SER A 334 2.05 -5.55 11.08
C SER A 334 1.58 -5.55 9.63
N GLY A 335 0.77 -4.57 9.24
CA GLY A 335 0.23 -4.41 7.88
C GLY A 335 1.04 -3.61 6.86
N PRO A 336 2.30 -3.17 7.06
CA PRO A 336 3.09 -2.60 5.98
C PRO A 336 3.22 -3.53 4.76
N THR A 337 3.16 -2.93 3.57
CA THR A 337 3.45 -3.53 2.28
C THR A 337 4.54 -2.72 1.55
N GLY A 338 5.09 -3.24 0.46
CA GLY A 338 6.14 -2.58 -0.30
C GLY A 338 7.48 -2.50 0.46
N VAL A 339 8.27 -1.48 0.15
CA VAL A 339 9.68 -1.41 0.56
C VAL A 339 9.91 -0.24 1.49
N GLY A 340 10.69 -0.40 2.55
CA GLY A 340 10.94 0.71 3.46
C GLY A 340 12.12 0.53 4.40
N TRP A 341 12.52 1.67 4.95
CA TRP A 341 13.41 1.72 6.10
C TRP A 341 12.59 1.55 7.37
N MET A 342 12.80 0.45 8.09
CA MET A 342 12.12 0.14 9.35
C MET A 342 13.08 0.26 10.52
N PHE A 343 12.73 1.10 11.48
CA PHE A 343 13.42 1.24 12.75
C PHE A 343 12.63 0.54 13.84
N LYS A 344 13.36 -0.15 14.71
CA LYS A 344 12.81 -0.71 15.95
C LYS A 344 13.83 -0.58 17.06
N ARG A 345 13.37 -0.08 18.21
CA ARG A 345 14.08 -0.21 19.47
C ARG A 345 13.20 -0.95 20.47
N ALA A 346 13.74 -1.94 21.15
CA ALA A 346 12.99 -2.79 22.06
C ALA A 346 13.83 -3.20 23.26
N ASN A 347 13.19 -3.19 24.43
CA ASN A 347 13.72 -3.78 25.66
C ASN A 347 12.58 -4.53 26.34
N THR A 348 12.12 -5.64 25.76
CA THR A 348 10.95 -6.38 26.26
C THR A 348 11.28 -7.83 26.55
N ALA A 349 10.38 -8.53 27.23
CA ALA A 349 10.55 -9.95 27.54
C ALA A 349 10.34 -10.86 26.32
N ASN A 350 9.53 -10.43 25.35
CA ASN A 350 9.16 -11.25 24.20
C ASN A 350 10.12 -11.04 23.03
N ASP A 351 10.64 -9.84 22.84
CA ASP A 351 11.47 -9.46 21.69
C ASP A 351 12.95 -9.35 22.06
N PRO A 352 13.87 -9.56 21.11
CA PRO A 352 15.28 -9.26 21.30
C PRO A 352 15.47 -7.82 21.76
N MET A 353 16.37 -7.62 22.71
CA MET A 353 16.82 -6.29 23.07
C MET A 353 17.63 -5.72 21.90
N GLU A 354 17.14 -4.65 21.28
CA GLU A 354 17.73 -4.12 20.05
C GLU A 354 17.47 -2.62 19.87
N VAL A 355 18.33 -1.99 19.06
CA VAL A 355 18.13 -0.66 18.47
C VAL A 355 18.66 -0.73 17.05
N LYS A 356 17.77 -0.97 16.09
CA LYS A 356 18.16 -1.32 14.71
C LYS A 356 17.35 -0.55 13.68
N LEU A 357 18.04 -0.19 12.61
CA LEU A 357 17.45 0.29 11.37
C LEU A 357 17.66 -0.78 10.28
N ARG A 358 16.61 -1.12 9.55
CA ARG A 358 16.61 -2.19 8.56
C ARG A 358 16.06 -1.68 7.24
N LEU A 359 16.68 -2.05 6.14
CA LEU A 359 16.04 -1.93 4.84
C LEU A 359 15.32 -3.24 4.55
N VAL A 360 14.00 -3.18 4.39
CA VAL A 360 13.14 -4.35 4.23
C VAL A 360 12.20 -4.20 3.03
N ASP A 361 11.81 -5.34 2.48
CA ASP A 361 10.69 -5.48 1.56
C ASP A 361 9.63 -6.35 2.23
N ALA A 362 8.49 -5.73 2.54
CA ALA A 362 7.31 -6.38 3.07
C ALA A 362 6.47 -7.07 1.97
N GLY A 363 6.77 -6.82 0.68
CA GLY A 363 6.06 -7.37 -0.46
C GLY A 363 4.56 -7.08 -0.37
N PRO A 364 3.68 -8.09 -0.51
CA PRO A 364 2.22 -7.95 -0.33
C PRO A 364 1.78 -7.81 1.14
N GLY A 365 2.71 -7.58 2.06
CA GLY A 365 2.51 -7.73 3.50
C GLY A 365 2.70 -9.17 3.95
N GLY A 366 2.20 -9.49 5.15
CA GLY A 366 2.34 -10.81 5.75
C GLY A 366 3.09 -10.82 7.07
N ASP A 367 3.32 -12.02 7.59
CA ASP A 367 3.96 -12.23 8.89
C ASP A 367 5.43 -11.79 8.87
N SER A 368 5.77 -10.78 9.68
CA SER A 368 7.15 -10.31 9.86
C SER A 368 7.83 -10.87 11.11
N ASN A 369 7.29 -11.90 11.77
CA ASN A 369 7.94 -12.54 12.92
C ASN A 369 9.26 -13.21 12.48
N PRO A 370 10.42 -12.84 13.05
CA PRO A 370 11.74 -13.29 12.60
C PRO A 370 12.12 -14.72 13.05
N GLY A 371 11.13 -15.56 13.37
CA GLY A 371 11.34 -16.95 13.79
C GLY A 371 11.59 -17.11 15.29
N CYS A 372 11.05 -16.21 16.11
CA CYS A 372 11.19 -16.24 17.56
C CYS A 372 9.82 -16.20 18.27
N GLY A 373 9.79 -16.76 19.48
CA GLY A 373 8.57 -16.85 20.29
C GLY A 373 7.55 -17.81 19.69
N THR A 374 6.41 -17.30 19.22
CA THR A 374 5.42 -18.09 18.45
C THR A 374 6.04 -18.58 17.13
N ALA A 375 5.51 -19.65 16.53
CA ALA A 375 6.03 -20.15 15.25
C ALA A 375 5.75 -19.13 14.12
N GLY A 376 6.68 -18.19 13.93
CA GLY A 376 6.65 -17.19 12.86
C GLY A 376 7.10 -17.77 11.52
N THR A 377 6.61 -17.18 10.42
CA THR A 377 6.88 -17.63 9.06
C THR A 377 7.75 -16.68 8.23
N MET A 378 8.22 -15.56 8.83
CA MET A 378 8.99 -14.46 8.22
C MET A 378 8.85 -14.39 6.69
N GLN A 379 7.82 -13.68 6.25
CA GLN A 379 7.51 -13.54 4.83
C GLN A 379 8.14 -12.29 4.20
N TRP A 380 8.72 -11.42 5.02
CA TRP A 380 9.42 -10.21 4.59
C TRP A 380 10.88 -10.52 4.26
N THR A 381 11.44 -9.76 3.32
CA THR A 381 12.86 -9.82 2.98
C THR A 381 13.60 -8.68 3.67
N THR A 382 14.75 -8.98 4.28
CA THR A 382 15.66 -7.95 4.83
C THR A 382 16.87 -7.80 3.93
N PHE A 383 17.05 -6.62 3.32
CA PHE A 383 18.20 -6.31 2.46
C PHE A 383 19.44 -5.96 3.27
N GLY A 384 19.27 -5.38 4.46
CA GLY A 384 20.37 -5.07 5.37
C GLY A 384 19.91 -4.51 6.71
N GLU A 385 20.78 -4.61 7.71
CA GLU A 385 20.54 -4.09 9.06
C GLU A 385 21.71 -3.19 9.50
N ILE A 386 21.40 -2.14 10.26
CA ILE A 386 22.34 -1.24 10.93
C ILE A 386 22.04 -1.29 12.42
N ASP A 387 23.02 -1.69 13.21
CA ASP A 387 22.97 -1.57 14.67
C ASP A 387 23.24 -0.11 15.06
N LEU A 388 22.21 0.55 15.56
CA LEU A 388 22.26 1.95 15.93
C LEU A 388 22.74 2.16 17.37
N SER A 389 23.00 1.12 18.16
CA SER A 389 23.38 1.25 19.58
C SER A 389 24.65 2.08 19.83
N ASN A 390 25.54 2.19 18.85
CA ASN A 390 26.79 2.95 18.94
C ASN A 390 26.73 4.33 18.25
N TYR A 391 25.57 4.71 17.70
CA TYR A 391 25.36 6.01 17.09
C TYR A 391 25.02 7.07 18.16
N THR A 392 25.02 8.35 17.80
CA THR A 392 24.59 9.42 18.70
C THR A 392 23.18 9.84 18.31
N PRO A 393 22.24 10.06 19.26
CA PRO A 393 20.94 10.62 18.92
C PRO A 393 21.09 11.90 18.10
N GLY A 394 20.35 12.03 17.00
CA GLY A 394 20.52 13.17 16.12
C GLY A 394 19.83 13.03 14.77
N TRP A 395 20.06 14.05 13.94
CA TRP A 395 19.60 14.07 12.56
C TRP A 395 20.50 13.20 11.69
N TYR A 396 19.87 12.39 10.84
CA TYR A 396 20.49 11.54 9.84
C TYR A 396 19.78 11.73 8.50
N ARG A 397 20.46 11.41 7.41
CA ARG A 397 19.85 11.42 6.08
C ARG A 397 19.46 10.02 5.68
N LEU A 398 18.21 9.88 5.25
CA LEU A 398 17.63 8.62 4.80
C LEU A 398 17.14 8.79 3.37
N ARG A 399 17.61 7.90 2.49
CA ARG A 399 17.21 7.86 1.09
C ARG A 399 16.73 6.46 0.74
N LEU A 400 15.68 6.39 -0.06
CA LEU A 400 15.18 5.16 -0.66
C LEU A 400 14.78 5.44 -2.10
N GLU A 401 15.17 4.55 -3.00
CA GLU A 401 14.75 4.55 -4.40
C GLU A 401 14.29 3.17 -4.80
N VAL A 402 13.19 3.14 -5.54
CA VAL A 402 12.70 1.99 -6.28
C VAL A 402 12.69 2.37 -7.76
N LYS A 403 13.34 1.54 -8.60
CA LYS A 403 13.41 1.66 -10.05
C LYS A 403 13.05 0.31 -10.69
N GLY A 404 11.79 0.15 -11.08
CA GLY A 404 11.24 -1.16 -11.41
C GLY A 404 11.41 -2.13 -10.24
N ASP A 405 12.03 -3.28 -10.49
CA ASP A 405 12.32 -4.27 -9.46
C ASP A 405 13.48 -3.87 -8.54
N LYS A 406 14.31 -2.88 -8.89
CA LYS A 406 15.53 -2.55 -8.13
C LYS A 406 15.23 -1.62 -6.96
N VAL A 407 15.74 -1.99 -5.78
CA VAL A 407 15.70 -1.17 -4.56
C VAL A 407 17.10 -0.72 -4.19
N VAL A 408 17.26 0.57 -3.86
CA VAL A 408 18.48 1.12 -3.26
C VAL A 408 18.11 2.01 -2.07
N GLY A 409 18.58 1.65 -0.88
CA GLY A 409 18.42 2.48 0.32
C GLY A 409 19.77 2.94 0.85
N THR A 410 19.87 4.21 1.24
CA THR A 410 21.08 4.78 1.84
C THR A 410 20.77 5.47 3.18
N PHE A 411 21.57 5.15 4.19
CA PHE A 411 21.61 5.83 5.49
C PHE A 411 22.95 6.55 5.63
N SER A 412 22.95 7.82 6.05
CA SER A 412 24.18 8.61 6.17
C SER A 412 24.08 9.74 7.20
N ASN A 413 25.20 10.40 7.50
CA ASN A 413 25.18 11.68 8.20
C ASN A 413 24.42 12.73 7.36
N PRO A 414 23.93 13.83 7.95
CA PRO A 414 23.16 14.82 7.20
C PRO A 414 23.87 15.42 5.98
N ASP A 415 25.20 15.54 6.03
CA ASP A 415 26.04 16.02 4.92
C ASP A 415 26.32 14.95 3.85
N GLY A 416 25.74 13.75 3.99
CA GLY A 416 25.95 12.59 3.11
C GLY A 416 27.21 11.79 3.41
N SER A 417 28.04 12.20 4.39
CA SER A 417 29.22 11.44 4.77
C SER A 417 28.86 10.15 5.52
N GLY A 418 29.76 9.16 5.49
CA GLY A 418 29.58 7.89 6.22
C GLY A 418 28.43 7.03 5.70
N ALA A 419 28.07 7.16 4.42
CA ALA A 419 26.95 6.46 3.82
C ALA A 419 27.08 4.92 3.89
N ILE A 420 26.00 4.28 4.31
CA ILE A 420 25.77 2.84 4.27
C ILE A 420 24.63 2.62 3.28
N THR A 421 24.89 1.83 2.23
CA THR A 421 23.92 1.53 1.18
C THR A 421 23.61 0.03 1.16
N PHE A 422 22.32 -0.28 1.08
CA PHE A 422 21.83 -1.62 0.78
C PHE A 422 21.08 -1.59 -0.54
N SER A 423 21.12 -2.71 -1.25
CA SER A 423 20.39 -2.91 -2.50
C SER A 423 19.67 -4.24 -2.48
N GLY A 424 18.51 -4.29 -3.12
CA GLY A 424 17.70 -5.50 -3.22
C GLY A 424 16.81 -5.47 -4.45
N THR A 425 15.91 -6.44 -4.52
CA THR A 425 14.86 -6.50 -5.54
C THR A 425 13.50 -6.65 -4.88
N THR A 426 12.48 -6.02 -5.47
CA THR A 426 11.08 -6.11 -5.07
C THR A 426 10.19 -6.46 -6.27
N GLU A 427 8.95 -6.85 -6.01
CA GLU A 427 7.92 -7.13 -7.01
C GLU A 427 6.73 -6.21 -6.75
N GLY A 428 5.92 -5.90 -7.78
CA GLY A 428 4.67 -5.15 -7.61
C GLY A 428 4.90 -3.73 -7.10
N CYS A 429 5.26 -2.82 -8.01
CA CYS A 429 5.86 -1.52 -7.69
C CYS A 429 4.84 -0.37 -7.75
N ILE A 430 3.58 -0.61 -7.38
CA ILE A 430 2.60 0.45 -7.26
C ILE A 430 2.23 0.63 -5.79
N GLY A 431 2.18 1.87 -5.34
CA GLY A 431 1.76 2.20 -3.98
C GLY A 431 2.23 3.57 -3.53
N ALA A 432 1.85 3.94 -2.31
CA ALA A 432 2.11 5.26 -1.76
C ALA A 432 3.50 5.38 -1.13
N PHE A 433 3.88 6.63 -0.84
CA PHE A 433 4.80 6.93 0.24
C PHE A 433 4.02 6.84 1.56
N TYR A 434 4.57 6.18 2.56
CA TYR A 434 3.91 6.11 3.87
C TYR A 434 4.91 6.16 5.03
N ILE A 435 4.41 6.58 6.18
CA ILE A 435 5.10 6.57 7.47
C ILE A 435 4.18 5.84 8.45
N GLY A 436 4.58 4.66 8.87
CA GLY A 436 3.95 3.99 10.00
C GLY A 436 4.71 4.27 11.29
N TYR A 437 4.02 4.53 12.38
CA TYR A 437 4.62 4.74 13.69
C TYR A 437 3.78 4.10 14.80
N ARG A 438 4.44 3.44 15.74
CA ARG A 438 3.78 2.95 16.96
C ARG A 438 4.74 2.88 18.13
N GLU A 439 4.19 3.25 19.27
CA GLU A 439 4.82 3.16 20.56
C GLU A 439 4.03 2.28 21.51
N ALA A 440 4.75 1.54 22.35
CA ALA A 440 4.18 0.74 23.43
C ALA A 440 4.81 1.17 24.76
N TYR A 441 4.51 2.41 25.16
CA TYR A 441 5.01 3.04 26.38
C TYR A 441 3.97 3.00 27.51
N THR A 442 4.43 2.76 28.73
CA THR A 442 3.60 2.80 29.95
C THR A 442 3.66 4.16 30.64
N THR A 443 4.72 4.92 30.36
CA THR A 443 4.88 6.32 30.75
C THR A 443 5.35 7.10 29.53
N ASP A 444 4.73 8.24 29.27
CA ASP A 444 4.91 9.08 28.08
C ASP A 444 6.25 9.87 27.92
N PRO A 445 7.19 9.99 28.90
CA PRO A 445 8.33 10.90 28.71
C PRO A 445 9.40 10.41 27.72
N PHE A 446 9.19 9.27 27.04
CA PHE A 446 10.12 8.66 26.08
C PHE A 446 9.53 8.51 24.67
N ALA A 447 8.32 9.02 24.43
CA ALA A 447 7.74 9.11 23.09
C ALA A 447 8.69 9.93 22.20
N ASN A 448 9.26 9.29 21.17
CA ASN A 448 10.00 9.98 20.13
C ASN A 448 9.32 9.72 18.79
N PRO A 449 8.29 10.51 18.46
CA PRO A 449 7.60 10.34 17.21
C PRO A 449 8.48 10.64 16.01
N VAL A 450 8.05 10.20 14.84
CA VAL A 450 8.78 10.41 13.59
C VAL A 450 8.84 11.91 13.30
N ARG A 451 10.07 12.45 13.25
CA ARG A 451 10.34 13.84 12.89
C ARG A 451 11.21 13.90 11.65
N ILE A 452 10.73 14.64 10.66
CA ILE A 452 11.33 14.71 9.34
C ILE A 452 11.55 16.17 8.95
N ASP A 453 12.66 16.46 8.31
CA ASP A 453 12.93 17.73 7.64
C ASP A 453 13.45 17.46 6.22
N ALA A 454 13.47 18.48 5.36
CA ALA A 454 13.93 18.41 3.99
C ALA A 454 13.32 17.25 3.18
N LEU A 455 12.04 16.91 3.42
CA LEU A 455 11.36 15.82 2.73
C LEU A 455 11.25 16.13 1.24
N SER A 456 11.89 15.31 0.42
CA SER A 456 11.76 15.33 -1.03
C SER A 456 11.23 13.99 -1.50
N LEU A 457 10.02 13.97 -2.03
CA LEU A 457 9.49 12.85 -2.81
C LEU A 457 9.75 13.13 -4.29
N PHE A 458 10.26 12.16 -5.02
CA PHE A 458 10.62 12.31 -6.43
C PHE A 458 10.34 11.03 -7.23
N ILE A 459 10.24 11.15 -8.54
CA ILE A 459 10.30 10.03 -9.47
C ILE A 459 11.75 9.99 -9.99
N PRO A 460 12.49 8.90 -9.79
CA PRO A 460 13.83 8.75 -10.37
C PRO A 460 13.81 8.91 -11.91
N THR A 461 14.88 9.49 -12.47
CA THR A 461 15.01 9.91 -13.88
C THR A 461 14.44 8.89 -14.87
N ASP A 462 13.65 9.40 -15.83
CA ASP A 462 13.12 8.64 -16.96
C ASP A 462 14.27 8.09 -17.83
N GLY A 463 14.17 6.83 -18.25
CA GLY A 463 15.13 6.18 -19.14
C GLY A 463 16.35 5.52 -18.48
N ASP A 464 16.65 5.76 -17.20
CA ASP A 464 17.76 5.12 -16.46
C ASP A 464 17.28 3.78 -15.89
N VAL A 465 17.19 2.79 -16.77
CA VAL A 465 16.64 1.44 -16.55
C VAL A 465 17.54 0.62 -15.63
N ASP A 466 18.86 0.72 -15.80
CA ASP A 466 19.82 -0.03 -14.98
C ASP A 466 20.06 0.66 -13.61
N GLY A 467 19.60 1.90 -13.47
CA GLY A 467 19.64 2.70 -12.27
C GLY A 467 21.05 3.17 -11.90
N ASN A 468 21.94 3.35 -12.87
CA ASN A 468 23.30 3.85 -12.69
C ASN A 468 23.37 5.39 -12.65
N GLY A 469 22.27 6.07 -13.00
CA GLY A 469 22.14 7.52 -12.97
C GLY A 469 22.40 8.22 -14.31
N CYS A 470 22.73 7.49 -15.36
CA CYS A 470 22.86 7.95 -16.74
C CYS A 470 21.84 7.22 -17.60
N VAL A 471 21.31 7.86 -18.63
CA VAL A 471 20.49 7.21 -19.66
C VAL A 471 21.35 6.96 -20.89
N ASP A 472 21.72 5.73 -21.16
CA ASP A 472 22.63 5.37 -22.26
C ASP A 472 22.21 4.12 -23.04
N ASP A 473 23.14 3.58 -23.83
CA ASP A 473 22.87 2.42 -24.68
C ASP A 473 22.66 1.13 -23.87
N ALA A 474 23.11 1.06 -22.62
CA ALA A 474 22.81 -0.05 -21.73
C ALA A 474 21.32 -0.09 -21.38
N ASP A 475 20.73 1.06 -21.03
CA ASP A 475 19.29 1.17 -20.73
C ASP A 475 18.43 0.83 -21.95
N LEU A 476 18.84 1.34 -23.11
CA LEU A 476 18.16 1.07 -24.37
C LEU A 476 18.14 -0.43 -24.70
N LEU A 477 19.26 -1.12 -24.47
CA LEU A 477 19.35 -2.55 -24.70
C LEU A 477 18.50 -3.36 -23.70
N GLU A 478 18.37 -2.89 -22.46
CA GLU A 478 17.56 -3.55 -21.44
C GLU A 478 16.07 -3.53 -21.80
N VAL A 479 15.55 -2.39 -22.29
CA VAL A 479 14.17 -2.33 -22.83
C VAL A 479 14.00 -3.23 -24.05
N LEU A 480 14.94 -3.20 -25.00
CA LEU A 480 14.84 -4.03 -26.21
C LEU A 480 14.89 -5.54 -25.92
N PHE A 481 15.61 -5.98 -24.89
CA PHE A 481 15.65 -7.38 -24.49
C PHE A 481 14.40 -7.82 -23.72
N ALA A 482 13.73 -6.89 -23.04
CA ALA A 482 12.50 -7.13 -22.30
C ALA A 482 11.23 -6.86 -23.11
N PHE A 483 11.33 -6.51 -24.41
CA PHE A 483 10.19 -6.12 -25.23
C PHE A 483 9.09 -7.20 -25.25
N GLY A 484 7.87 -6.81 -24.89
CA GLY A 484 6.70 -7.68 -24.71
C GLY A 484 6.62 -8.37 -23.34
N ALA A 485 7.51 -8.07 -22.39
CA ALA A 485 7.36 -8.50 -21.00
C ALA A 485 6.19 -7.78 -20.34
N THR A 486 5.62 -8.41 -19.31
CA THR A 486 4.46 -7.89 -18.56
C THR A 486 4.76 -7.90 -17.06
N GLY A 487 4.14 -6.99 -16.30
CA GLY A 487 4.35 -6.81 -14.87
C GLY A 487 5.42 -5.77 -14.55
N CYS A 488 5.77 -5.61 -13.28
CA CYS A 488 6.73 -4.60 -12.81
C CYS A 488 8.17 -4.96 -13.18
N THR A 489 8.52 -4.73 -14.45
CA THR A 489 9.89 -4.85 -14.92
C THR A 489 10.53 -3.47 -14.96
N ARG A 490 11.84 -3.38 -14.70
CA ARG A 490 12.61 -2.14 -14.91
C ARG A 490 12.50 -1.57 -16.32
N ALA A 491 12.23 -2.43 -17.31
CA ALA A 491 12.08 -2.05 -18.70
C ALA A 491 10.70 -1.47 -19.04
N ASP A 492 9.71 -1.63 -18.14
CA ASP A 492 8.43 -0.93 -18.18
C ASP A 492 8.65 0.45 -17.52
N VAL A 493 9.31 1.31 -18.29
CA VAL A 493 9.77 2.64 -17.88
C VAL A 493 8.56 3.54 -17.62
N ASN A 494 7.52 3.42 -18.44
CA ASN A 494 6.35 4.29 -18.36
C ASN A 494 5.35 3.86 -17.26
N GLY A 495 5.44 2.63 -16.76
CA GLY A 495 4.60 2.16 -15.67
C GLY A 495 3.31 1.48 -16.09
N ASP A 496 3.01 1.24 -17.35
CA ASP A 496 1.67 0.79 -17.75
C ASP A 496 1.43 -0.72 -17.50
N GLY A 497 2.49 -1.47 -17.20
CA GLY A 497 2.48 -2.90 -16.92
C GLY A 497 2.90 -3.78 -18.11
N VAL A 498 3.28 -3.19 -19.25
CA VAL A 498 3.76 -3.89 -20.45
C VAL A 498 4.99 -3.17 -21.00
N VAL A 499 6.02 -3.92 -21.38
CA VAL A 499 7.19 -3.35 -22.07
C VAL A 499 6.92 -3.24 -23.56
N ASP A 500 6.75 -2.04 -24.10
CA ASP A 500 6.46 -1.81 -25.51
C ASP A 500 7.22 -0.61 -26.14
N ASP A 501 6.72 -0.12 -27.28
CA ASP A 501 7.37 0.97 -27.99
C ASP A 501 7.27 2.32 -27.24
N ALA A 502 6.32 2.48 -26.32
CA ALA A 502 6.23 3.65 -25.45
C ALA A 502 7.37 3.69 -24.43
N ASP A 503 7.78 2.55 -23.85
CA ASP A 503 8.96 2.47 -22.98
C ASP A 503 10.25 2.76 -23.75
N LEU A 504 10.36 2.18 -24.94
CA LEU A 504 11.51 2.39 -25.81
C LEU A 504 11.66 3.86 -26.19
N LEU A 505 10.54 4.54 -26.49
CA LEU A 505 10.54 5.96 -26.78
C LEU A 505 10.94 6.79 -25.56
N THR A 506 10.55 6.37 -24.35
CA THR A 506 10.95 7.06 -23.11
C THR A 506 12.47 7.06 -22.95
N VAL A 507 13.12 5.90 -23.05
CA VAL A 507 14.60 5.81 -23.00
C VAL A 507 15.25 6.66 -24.10
N LEU A 508 14.71 6.63 -25.33
CA LEU A 508 15.26 7.40 -26.45
C LEU A 508 15.09 8.92 -26.29
N PHE A 509 14.01 9.38 -25.65
CA PHE A 509 13.79 10.80 -25.38
C PHE A 509 14.75 11.34 -24.32
N ASP A 510 15.08 10.51 -23.33
CA ASP A 510 15.96 10.88 -22.22
C ASP A 510 17.43 10.49 -22.45
N PHE A 511 17.75 9.95 -23.64
CA PHE A 511 19.08 9.47 -23.98
C PHE A 511 20.17 10.54 -23.82
N GLY A 512 21.19 10.23 -23.02
CA GLY A 512 22.28 11.12 -22.64
C GLY A 512 21.97 12.05 -21.46
N SER A 513 20.85 11.86 -20.75
CA SER A 513 20.55 12.56 -19.50
C SER A 513 21.22 11.89 -18.29
N GLY A 514 21.40 12.65 -17.20
CA GLY A 514 21.97 12.13 -15.94
C GLY A 514 23.50 12.08 -15.85
N CYS A 515 24.20 12.32 -16.97
CA CYS A 515 25.67 12.25 -17.09
C CYS A 515 26.42 13.51 -16.64
#